data_AF-A0A1V4WBK8-F1
#
_entry.id   AF-A0A1V4WBK8-F1
#
_cell.length_a   1.000
_cell.length_b   1.000
_cell.length_c   1.000
_cell.angle_alpha   90.00
_cell.angle_beta   90.00
_cell.angle_gamma   90.00
#
_symmetry.space_group_name_H-M   'P 1'
#
loop_
_entity.id
_entity.type
_entity.pdbx_description
1 polymer ?
#
loop_
_entity_poly.entity_id
_entity_poly.type
_entity_poly.pdbx_seq_one_letter_code
_entity_poly.pdbx_strand_id
1 'polypeptide(L)'
;MTGSGASPLRSSGCEKMGYKEFRVLITDEENVRATPPDQPTIKSKVVLDPLMRKTLEVFQSLVKANKIQNREQIEVFGSHLYKVLFNGKVDTAFKAVYDTIQTEERLRLILEFEPEARDLATLPWEYIYYPDKEDERGFQIATKSKLILTRHVPLTISEKDLKPREKPLRICIVVSQPTDEYEVKSQDVINAMENLKKERPEDIGLSTILQPDNKSFGENIGKLAPHVLHFIGHGQWDPENRKGKLAFVSAETGKAVWIDDKGFSDYFEDFQPRLIFLHACEGARSESYEGFRGVALQLVYSKVPAVVAMQYPIENKVAIAFANKFYKSIGEGKPVDVAVQEGRHELGMYLDEEHFSSRAFGSPVVYLQSADGIIVAESQPVPEVEKRVSVVTGKVDCPNPKCDGKVRPGADKCLLCEHFIMACPRCGWQMDKTIGKCDHCPYTLEKTEQLTATIAKTETGALSSKPAAQAKGGEG
;
A
#
# COMPACT_ATOMS: atom_id res chain seq x y z
N MET A 1 4.91 19.53 55.30
CA MET A 1 4.68 18.45 54.32
C MET A 1 4.66 19.09 52.94
N THR A 2 5.49 18.62 52.00
CA THR A 2 5.62 19.20 50.65
C THR A 2 5.68 18.05 49.65
N GLY A 3 4.55 17.77 48.98
CA GLY A 3 4.48 16.72 47.98
C GLY A 3 5.14 17.17 46.68
N SER A 4 6.20 16.47 46.25
CA SER A 4 6.75 16.66 44.91
C SER A 4 5.80 16.06 43.88
N GLY A 5 5.52 16.79 42.80
CA GLY A 5 4.73 16.27 41.68
C GLY A 5 5.48 15.19 40.90
N ALA A 6 4.72 14.30 40.27
CA ALA A 6 5.19 13.39 39.24
C ALA A 6 4.24 13.48 38.04
N SER A 7 4.72 13.98 36.91
CA SER A 7 3.93 14.09 35.68
C SER A 7 3.66 12.70 35.09
N PRO A 8 2.43 12.39 34.63
CA PRO A 8 2.18 11.18 33.87
C PRO A 8 2.98 11.22 32.55
N LEU A 9 3.83 10.23 32.34
CA LEU A 9 4.46 10.00 31.05
C LEU A 9 3.37 9.68 30.02
N ARG A 10 3.26 10.49 28.96
CA ARG A 10 2.34 10.20 27.86
C ARG A 10 2.83 8.95 27.12
N SER A 11 2.17 7.83 27.35
CA SER A 11 2.28 6.64 26.52
C SER A 11 1.74 6.96 25.12
N SER A 12 2.62 7.15 24.15
CA SER A 12 2.25 7.32 22.73
C SER A 12 1.82 5.99 22.12
N GLY A 13 0.70 5.45 22.61
CA GLY A 13 -0.02 4.37 21.94
C GLY A 13 -0.63 4.89 20.64
N CYS A 14 -0.50 4.13 19.56
CA CYS A 14 -1.31 4.36 18.37
C CYS A 14 -2.73 3.88 18.70
N GLU A 15 -3.63 4.81 19.04
CA GLU A 15 -5.04 4.50 19.27
C GLU A 15 -5.62 3.91 17.98
N LYS A 16 -6.30 2.76 18.09
CA LYS A 16 -6.85 2.07 16.93
C LYS A 16 -8.05 2.85 16.39
N MET A 17 -7.80 3.62 15.33
CA MET A 17 -8.81 4.31 14.51
C MET A 17 -10.04 3.42 14.29
N GLY A 18 -11.21 3.87 14.73
CA GLY A 18 -12.46 3.13 14.60
C GLY A 18 -13.00 3.19 13.17
N TYR A 19 -13.51 2.08 12.65
CA TYR A 19 -14.18 2.04 11.34
C TYR A 19 -15.63 1.59 11.51
N LYS A 20 -16.56 2.42 11.04
CA LYS A 20 -17.98 2.09 10.85
C LYS A 20 -18.22 1.84 9.37
N GLU A 21 -19.11 0.90 9.02
CA GLU A 21 -19.43 0.58 7.62
C GLU A 21 -20.88 0.91 7.27
N PHE A 22 -21.07 1.67 6.19
CA PHE A 22 -22.37 1.85 5.53
C PHE A 22 -22.28 1.19 4.16
N ARG A 23 -22.98 0.06 3.99
CA ARG A 23 -22.89 -0.78 2.80
C ARG A 23 -24.09 -0.54 1.90
N VAL A 24 -23.87 -0.28 0.62
CA VAL A 24 -24.90 -0.03 -0.39
C VAL A 24 -24.73 -1.06 -1.50
N LEU A 25 -25.63 -2.04 -1.52
CA LEU A 25 -25.71 -3.10 -2.52
C LEU A 25 -26.72 -2.70 -3.60
N ILE A 26 -26.24 -2.49 -4.81
CA ILE A 26 -27.05 -2.27 -6.01
C ILE A 26 -27.24 -3.64 -6.67
N THR A 27 -28.48 -4.14 -6.71
CA THR A 27 -28.76 -5.50 -7.21
C THR A 27 -29.04 -5.52 -8.71
N ASP A 28 -29.56 -4.41 -9.25
CA ASP A 28 -29.97 -4.27 -10.64
C ASP A 28 -30.18 -2.77 -10.95
N GLU A 29 -30.61 -2.43 -12.17
CA GLU A 29 -30.86 -1.03 -12.55
C GLU A 29 -32.00 -0.33 -11.77
N GLU A 30 -32.88 -1.07 -11.08
CA GLU A 30 -33.99 -0.51 -10.31
C GLU A 30 -33.79 -0.55 -8.79
N ASN A 31 -33.07 -1.50 -8.21
CA ASN A 31 -33.14 -1.81 -6.78
C ASN A 31 -31.81 -1.59 -6.03
N VAL A 32 -31.90 -0.98 -4.85
CA VAL A 32 -30.77 -0.74 -3.95
C VAL A 32 -31.10 -1.15 -2.51
N ARG A 33 -30.11 -1.69 -1.81
CA ARG A 33 -30.19 -2.13 -0.41
C ARG A 33 -29.08 -1.46 0.39
N ALA A 34 -29.43 -0.62 1.36
CA ALA A 34 -28.48 0.04 2.23
C ALA A 34 -28.50 -0.60 3.63
N THR A 35 -27.35 -1.04 4.13
CA THR A 35 -27.16 -1.57 5.48
C THR A 35 -26.29 -0.59 6.26
N PRO A 36 -26.86 0.20 7.19
CA PRO A 36 -26.10 1.06 8.09
C PRO A 36 -25.40 0.23 9.19
N PRO A 37 -24.41 0.81 9.92
CA PRO A 37 -23.80 0.15 11.07
C PRO A 37 -24.87 -0.26 12.09
N ASP A 38 -24.77 -1.51 12.55
CA ASP A 38 -25.60 -2.11 13.61
C ASP A 38 -27.13 -2.01 13.40
N GLN A 39 -27.57 -1.85 12.14
CA GLN A 39 -28.97 -1.57 11.79
C GLN A 39 -29.52 -2.48 10.68
N PRO A 40 -30.85 -2.73 10.63
CA PRO A 40 -31.48 -3.52 9.58
C PRO A 40 -31.33 -2.91 8.18
N THR A 41 -31.16 -3.77 7.18
CA THR A 41 -31.07 -3.37 5.77
C THR A 41 -32.34 -2.66 5.27
N ILE A 42 -32.15 -1.44 4.77
CA ILE A 42 -33.15 -0.59 4.14
C ILE A 42 -33.21 -0.93 2.63
N LYS A 43 -34.39 -1.26 2.13
CA LYS A 43 -34.64 -1.39 0.67
C LYS A 43 -35.14 -0.06 0.10
N SER A 44 -34.61 0.35 -1.05
CA SER A 44 -35.13 1.47 -1.84
C SER A 44 -35.02 1.18 -3.34
N LYS A 45 -35.46 2.12 -4.17
CA LYS A 45 -35.25 2.12 -5.62
C LYS A 45 -34.07 3.00 -6.01
N VAL A 46 -33.41 2.64 -7.09
CA VAL A 46 -32.48 3.48 -7.85
C VAL A 46 -33.28 4.60 -8.52
N VAL A 47 -32.82 5.85 -8.42
CA VAL A 47 -33.47 7.00 -9.06
C VAL A 47 -32.69 7.36 -10.33
N LEU A 48 -33.05 6.74 -11.45
CA LEU A 48 -32.40 6.93 -12.75
C LEU A 48 -33.44 7.05 -13.88
N ASP A 49 -34.26 8.10 -13.82
CA ASP A 49 -35.20 8.45 -14.90
C ASP A 49 -34.46 8.84 -16.20
N PRO A 50 -35.15 8.92 -17.36
CA PRO A 50 -34.50 9.22 -18.65
C PRO A 50 -33.77 10.57 -18.73
N LEU A 51 -34.19 11.58 -17.97
CA LEU A 51 -33.52 12.88 -17.92
C LEU A 51 -32.29 12.81 -17.00
N MET A 52 -32.41 12.17 -15.84
CA MET A 52 -31.28 11.87 -14.95
C MET A 52 -30.19 11.10 -15.69
N ARG A 53 -30.55 10.03 -16.42
CA ARG A 53 -29.60 9.19 -17.18
C ARG A 53 -28.87 10.01 -18.24
N LYS A 54 -29.61 10.73 -19.09
CA LYS A 54 -29.04 11.60 -20.13
C LYS A 54 -28.15 12.72 -19.57
N THR A 55 -28.47 13.23 -18.38
CA THR A 55 -27.66 14.26 -17.70
C THR A 55 -26.34 13.66 -17.19
N LEU A 56 -26.37 12.47 -16.60
CA LEU A 56 -25.16 11.73 -16.18
C LEU A 56 -24.28 11.32 -17.38
N GLU A 57 -24.87 10.96 -18.53
CA GLU A 57 -24.14 10.70 -19.78
C GLU A 57 -23.38 11.95 -20.27
N VAL A 58 -24.03 13.11 -20.29
CA VAL A 58 -23.41 14.39 -20.68
C VAL A 58 -22.26 14.75 -19.74
N PHE A 59 -22.45 14.68 -18.42
CA PHE A 59 -21.37 14.98 -17.48
C PHE A 59 -20.21 13.98 -17.56
N GLN A 60 -20.47 12.68 -17.75
CA GLN A 60 -19.41 11.69 -17.97
C GLN A 60 -18.60 11.98 -19.23
N SER A 61 -19.25 12.42 -20.32
CA SER A 61 -18.58 12.86 -21.54
C SER A 61 -17.69 14.08 -21.29
N LEU A 62 -18.16 15.08 -20.52
CA LEU A 62 -17.35 16.24 -20.13
C LEU A 62 -16.16 15.87 -19.24
N VAL A 63 -16.34 14.97 -18.27
CA VAL A 63 -15.26 14.45 -17.41
C VAL A 63 -14.23 13.68 -18.23
N LYS A 64 -14.67 12.74 -19.09
CA LYS A 64 -13.82 11.94 -19.99
C LYS A 64 -13.02 12.82 -20.97
N ALA A 65 -13.60 13.92 -21.43
CA ALA A 65 -12.99 14.87 -22.36
C ALA A 65 -12.17 16.00 -21.71
N ASN A 66 -12.01 16.02 -20.38
CA ASN A 66 -11.39 17.11 -19.62
C ASN A 66 -12.03 18.50 -19.84
N LYS A 67 -13.37 18.56 -19.91
CA LYS A 67 -14.18 19.76 -20.21
C LYS A 67 -15.02 20.27 -19.05
N ILE A 68 -14.84 19.73 -17.84
CA ILE A 68 -15.36 20.33 -16.62
C ILE A 68 -14.48 21.55 -16.28
N GLN A 69 -15.10 22.71 -16.09
CA GLN A 69 -14.41 24.01 -16.04
C GLN A 69 -14.34 24.63 -14.64
N ASN A 70 -15.21 24.22 -13.72
CA ASN A 70 -15.28 24.79 -12.38
C ASN A 70 -15.83 23.78 -11.36
N ARG A 71 -15.73 24.14 -10.07
CA ARG A 71 -16.24 23.35 -8.96
C ARG A 71 -17.76 23.15 -9.00
N GLU A 72 -18.53 24.15 -9.40
CA GLU A 72 -20.00 24.08 -9.48
C GLU A 72 -20.47 22.94 -10.40
N GLN A 73 -19.86 22.76 -11.57
CA GLN A 73 -20.17 21.66 -12.48
C GLN A 73 -19.89 20.29 -11.85
N ILE A 74 -18.87 20.17 -11.00
CA ILE A 74 -18.58 18.94 -10.23
C ILE A 74 -19.66 18.71 -9.16
N GLU A 75 -20.06 19.75 -8.44
CA GLU A 75 -21.08 19.65 -7.38
C GLU A 75 -22.47 19.33 -7.94
N VAL A 76 -22.85 19.90 -9.09
CA VAL A 76 -24.07 19.54 -9.82
C VAL A 76 -24.02 18.09 -10.28
N PHE A 77 -22.93 17.64 -10.91
CA PHE A 77 -22.78 16.24 -11.33
C PHE A 77 -22.84 15.27 -10.15
N GLY A 78 -22.12 15.57 -9.08
CA GLY A 78 -22.10 14.81 -7.84
C GLY A 78 -23.45 14.75 -7.15
N SER A 79 -24.27 15.80 -7.25
CA SER A 79 -25.63 15.86 -6.72
C SER A 79 -26.61 14.99 -7.51
N HIS A 80 -26.36 14.77 -8.81
CA HIS A 80 -27.12 13.78 -9.58
C HIS A 80 -26.72 12.37 -9.13
N LEU A 81 -25.42 12.05 -9.07
CA LEU A 81 -24.92 10.76 -8.58
C LEU A 81 -25.41 10.43 -7.15
N TYR A 82 -25.46 11.41 -6.25
CA TYR A 82 -26.00 11.23 -4.90
C TYR A 82 -27.45 10.73 -4.94
N LYS A 83 -28.33 11.42 -5.68
CA LYS A 83 -29.77 11.09 -5.77
C LYS A 83 -30.06 9.69 -6.30
N VAL A 84 -29.21 9.15 -7.20
CA VAL A 84 -29.38 7.81 -7.78
C VAL A 84 -29.44 6.73 -6.68
N LEU A 85 -28.60 6.82 -5.64
CA LEU A 85 -28.49 5.82 -4.56
C LEU A 85 -29.05 6.30 -3.21
N PHE A 86 -28.83 7.56 -2.86
CA PHE A 86 -29.21 8.16 -1.58
C PHE A 86 -30.53 8.92 -1.74
N ASN A 87 -31.61 8.15 -1.65
CA ASN A 87 -32.98 8.66 -1.72
C ASN A 87 -33.84 8.11 -0.57
N GLY A 88 -34.87 8.88 -0.18
CA GLY A 88 -35.81 8.51 0.88
C GLY A 88 -35.10 8.05 2.16
N LYS A 89 -35.41 6.83 2.61
CA LYS A 89 -34.85 6.26 3.84
C LYS A 89 -33.34 6.02 3.79
N VAL A 90 -32.75 5.84 2.60
CA VAL A 90 -31.29 5.65 2.45
C VAL A 90 -30.54 6.96 2.71
N ASP A 91 -31.06 8.08 2.20
CA ASP A 91 -30.56 9.43 2.50
C ASP A 91 -30.62 9.72 4.01
N THR A 92 -31.79 9.50 4.62
CA THR A 92 -31.98 9.74 6.07
C THR A 92 -31.02 8.91 6.92
N ALA A 93 -30.84 7.63 6.61
CA ALA A 93 -29.94 6.75 7.35
C ALA A 93 -28.46 7.08 7.14
N PHE A 94 -28.05 7.42 5.91
CA PHE A 94 -26.65 7.79 5.64
C PHE A 94 -26.25 9.07 6.36
N LYS A 95 -27.11 10.11 6.32
CA LYS A 95 -26.93 11.36 7.05
C LYS A 95 -26.86 11.12 8.57
N ALA A 96 -27.81 10.35 9.12
CA ALA A 96 -27.84 10.02 10.54
C ALA A 96 -26.59 9.26 11.01
N VAL A 97 -26.00 8.40 10.18
CA VAL A 97 -24.74 7.71 10.50
C VAL A 97 -23.55 8.67 10.41
N TYR A 98 -23.43 9.43 9.32
CA TYR A 98 -22.31 10.36 9.11
C TYR A 98 -22.23 11.44 10.21
N ASP A 99 -23.37 11.99 10.62
CA ASP A 99 -23.44 13.01 11.67
C ASP A 99 -23.09 12.46 13.08
N THR A 100 -22.87 11.15 13.24
CA THR A 100 -22.40 10.53 14.49
C THR A 100 -20.91 10.16 14.53
N ILE A 101 -20.14 10.36 13.45
CA ILE A 101 -18.74 9.89 13.41
C ILE A 101 -17.81 10.82 14.20
N GLN A 102 -17.16 10.27 15.22
CA GLN A 102 -16.25 11.02 16.09
C GLN A 102 -14.92 11.38 15.39
N THR A 103 -14.00 12.07 16.07
CA THR A 103 -12.72 12.49 15.47
C THR A 103 -11.80 11.30 15.19
N GLU A 104 -11.80 10.29 16.07
CA GLU A 104 -11.02 9.05 15.94
C GLU A 104 -11.79 7.90 15.27
N GLU A 105 -12.87 8.24 14.55
CA GLU A 105 -13.66 7.31 13.74
C GLU A 105 -13.63 7.67 12.26
N ARG A 106 -13.80 6.66 11.40
CA ARG A 106 -13.96 6.77 9.95
C ARG A 106 -15.19 6.00 9.51
N LEU A 107 -15.89 6.53 8.51
CA LEU A 107 -17.04 5.86 7.89
C LEU A 107 -16.65 5.33 6.51
N ARG A 108 -16.58 4.01 6.38
CA ARG A 108 -16.47 3.34 5.08
C ARG A 108 -17.85 3.35 4.40
N LEU A 109 -17.95 4.04 3.28
CA LEU A 109 -19.06 3.88 2.34
C LEU A 109 -18.65 2.84 1.30
N ILE A 110 -19.28 1.68 1.39
CA ILE A 110 -18.97 0.50 0.57
C ILE A 110 -20.05 0.36 -0.50
N LEU A 111 -19.68 0.48 -1.76
CA LEU A 111 -20.58 0.29 -2.90
C LEU A 111 -20.34 -1.10 -3.52
N GLU A 112 -21.36 -1.95 -3.50
CA GLU A 112 -21.38 -3.29 -4.09
C GLU A 112 -22.33 -3.31 -5.30
N PHE A 113 -21.93 -4.01 -6.37
CA PHE A 113 -22.73 -4.12 -7.60
C PHE A 113 -22.85 -5.59 -8.00
N GLU A 114 -24.08 -6.13 -8.01
CA GLU A 114 -24.34 -7.46 -8.57
C GLU A 114 -24.15 -7.45 -10.11
N PRO A 115 -23.99 -8.61 -10.78
CA PRO A 115 -23.74 -8.66 -12.23
C PRO A 115 -24.78 -7.92 -13.09
N GLU A 116 -26.02 -7.87 -12.61
CA GLU A 116 -27.17 -7.19 -13.21
C GLU A 116 -27.12 -5.66 -13.03
N ALA A 117 -26.28 -5.15 -12.13
CA ALA A 117 -26.02 -3.73 -11.89
C ALA A 117 -24.71 -3.21 -12.53
N ARG A 118 -24.07 -4.00 -13.42
CA ARG A 118 -22.76 -3.67 -14.02
C ARG A 118 -22.70 -2.30 -14.71
N ASP A 119 -23.78 -1.88 -15.36
CA ASP A 119 -23.78 -0.60 -16.08
C ASP A 119 -23.84 0.58 -15.09
N LEU A 120 -24.52 0.43 -13.95
CA LEU A 120 -24.43 1.37 -12.81
C LEU A 120 -23.03 1.37 -12.17
N ALA A 121 -22.32 0.23 -12.17
CA ALA A 121 -20.93 0.18 -11.71
C ALA A 121 -19.99 1.03 -12.60
N THR A 122 -20.36 1.34 -13.85
CA THR A 122 -19.58 2.22 -14.74
C THR A 122 -19.71 3.71 -14.40
N LEU A 123 -20.64 4.11 -13.54
CA LEU A 123 -20.75 5.50 -13.09
C LEU A 123 -19.56 5.89 -12.19
N PRO A 124 -19.05 7.13 -12.24
CA PRO A 124 -17.90 7.58 -11.46
C PRO A 124 -18.34 8.11 -10.08
N TRP A 125 -18.76 7.18 -9.21
CA TRP A 125 -19.27 7.44 -7.86
C TRP A 125 -18.31 8.25 -6.96
N GLU A 126 -17.03 8.33 -7.34
CA GLU A 126 -16.03 9.20 -6.72
C GLU A 126 -16.41 10.69 -6.76
N TYR A 127 -17.27 11.13 -7.67
CA TYR A 127 -17.76 12.52 -7.70
C TYR A 127 -19.03 12.75 -6.86
N ILE A 128 -19.61 11.74 -6.19
CA ILE A 128 -20.82 11.92 -5.35
C ILE A 128 -20.66 13.13 -4.42
N TYR A 129 -21.61 14.06 -4.48
CA TYR A 129 -21.66 15.25 -3.62
C TYR A 129 -22.65 14.99 -2.48
N TYR A 130 -22.16 14.97 -1.25
CA TYR A 130 -23.01 15.04 -0.06
C TYR A 130 -23.66 16.44 -0.02
N PRO A 131 -25.00 16.53 0.06
CA PRO A 131 -25.71 17.79 -0.13
C PRO A 131 -25.49 18.78 1.01
N ASP A 132 -25.73 20.05 0.71
CA ASP A 132 -25.68 21.16 1.66
C ASP A 132 -26.70 20.98 2.81
N LYS A 133 -26.35 21.49 3.99
CA LYS A 133 -27.25 21.77 5.11
C LYS A 133 -27.52 23.28 5.16
N GLU A 134 -28.52 23.72 5.92
CA GLU A 134 -28.96 25.13 5.97
C GLU A 134 -27.80 26.11 6.27
N ASP A 135 -26.87 25.74 7.15
CA ASP A 135 -25.68 26.54 7.53
C ASP A 135 -24.33 25.96 7.04
N GLU A 136 -24.31 24.83 6.31
CA GLU A 136 -23.07 24.13 5.92
C GLU A 136 -23.08 23.71 4.44
N ARG A 137 -22.17 24.26 3.63
CA ARG A 137 -21.95 23.77 2.25
C ARG A 137 -21.45 22.33 2.28
N GLY A 138 -22.06 21.50 1.43
CA GLY A 138 -21.74 20.10 1.21
C GLY A 138 -20.34 19.88 0.60
N PHE A 139 -20.10 18.64 0.19
CA PHE A 139 -18.77 18.21 -0.21
C PHE A 139 -18.77 16.95 -1.07
N GLN A 140 -17.73 16.79 -1.87
CA GLN A 140 -17.44 15.57 -2.61
C GLN A 140 -17.00 14.48 -1.61
N ILE A 141 -17.69 13.34 -1.55
CA ILE A 141 -17.40 12.32 -0.52
C ILE A 141 -15.98 11.76 -0.64
N ALA A 142 -15.42 11.75 -1.85
CA ALA A 142 -14.10 11.22 -2.14
C ALA A 142 -12.95 12.18 -1.80
N THR A 143 -13.24 13.35 -1.22
CA THR A 143 -12.23 14.34 -0.76
C THR A 143 -12.23 14.58 0.75
N LYS A 144 -13.13 13.95 1.52
CA LYS A 144 -13.13 14.03 3.00
C LYS A 144 -12.36 12.86 3.61
N SER A 145 -11.37 13.14 4.45
CA SER A 145 -10.57 12.13 5.15
C SER A 145 -11.34 11.30 6.19
N LYS A 146 -12.53 11.74 6.62
CA LYS A 146 -13.43 10.98 7.52
C LYS A 146 -14.32 9.94 6.82
N LEU A 147 -14.53 10.07 5.50
CA LEU A 147 -15.33 9.17 4.67
C LEU A 147 -14.39 8.38 3.78
N ILE A 148 -14.49 7.06 3.74
CA ILE A 148 -13.66 6.22 2.88
C ILE A 148 -14.58 5.58 1.83
N LEU A 149 -14.47 6.00 0.56
CA LEU A 149 -15.28 5.47 -0.53
C LEU A 149 -14.56 4.29 -1.21
N THR A 150 -15.17 3.11 -1.09
CA THR A 150 -14.66 1.83 -1.57
C THR A 150 -15.67 1.15 -2.50
N ARG A 151 -15.22 0.66 -3.65
CA ARG A 151 -16.01 -0.29 -4.47
C ARG A 151 -15.66 -1.70 -3.99
N HIS A 152 -16.64 -2.49 -3.58
CA HIS A 152 -16.43 -3.86 -3.11
C HIS A 152 -16.98 -4.86 -4.12
N VAL A 153 -16.23 -5.94 -4.33
CA VAL A 153 -16.60 -7.05 -5.21
C VAL A 153 -16.58 -8.32 -4.36
N PRO A 154 -17.75 -8.89 -4.03
CA PRO A 154 -17.84 -10.05 -3.14
C PRO A 154 -16.95 -11.23 -3.56
N LEU A 155 -16.29 -11.83 -2.57
CA LEU A 155 -15.44 -13.01 -2.74
C LEU A 155 -16.27 -14.22 -3.21
N THR A 156 -15.89 -14.82 -4.33
CA THR A 156 -16.39 -16.12 -4.78
C THR A 156 -15.75 -17.31 -4.06
N ILE A 157 -14.70 -17.09 -3.24
CA ILE A 157 -13.94 -18.13 -2.54
C ILE A 157 -13.55 -17.63 -1.13
N SER A 158 -13.55 -18.54 -0.15
CA SER A 158 -13.16 -18.34 1.25
C SER A 158 -11.97 -17.39 1.47
N GLU A 159 -12.12 -16.53 2.47
CA GLU A 159 -11.12 -15.61 3.00
C GLU A 159 -9.83 -16.34 3.44
N LYS A 160 -8.87 -16.47 2.54
CA LYS A 160 -7.48 -16.79 2.90
C LYS A 160 -6.73 -15.50 3.18
N ASP A 161 -6.10 -15.44 4.35
CA ASP A 161 -5.51 -14.22 4.93
C ASP A 161 -4.68 -13.39 3.94
N LEU A 162 -5.19 -12.22 3.59
CA LEU A 162 -4.55 -11.24 2.71
C LEU A 162 -3.38 -10.50 3.40
N LYS A 163 -2.69 -11.11 4.37
CA LYS A 163 -1.84 -10.40 5.34
C LYS A 163 -0.34 -10.56 5.06
N PRO A 164 0.30 -9.68 4.26
CA PRO A 164 2.44 -9.63 4.42
C PRO A 164 2.90 -9.28 5.84
N ARG A 165 3.01 -10.19 6.80
CA ARG A 165 3.67 -9.88 8.09
C ARG A 165 5.20 -9.82 7.97
N GLU A 166 5.65 -9.17 6.90
CA GLU A 166 6.97 -9.27 6.28
C GLU A 166 7.32 -7.91 5.67
N LYS A 167 8.39 -7.30 6.21
CA LYS A 167 9.12 -6.22 5.56
C LYS A 167 10.28 -6.80 4.74
N PRO A 168 10.67 -6.18 3.62
CA PRO A 168 10.08 -4.98 3.04
C PRO A 168 8.82 -5.26 2.19
N LEU A 169 7.99 -4.23 1.98
CA LEU A 169 6.92 -4.25 0.99
C LEU A 169 7.53 -4.32 -0.42
N ARG A 170 7.47 -5.49 -1.05
CA ARG A 170 7.94 -5.71 -2.43
C ARG A 170 6.99 -5.06 -3.44
N ILE A 171 7.43 -3.98 -4.05
CA ILE A 171 6.75 -3.26 -5.14
C ILE A 171 7.52 -3.55 -6.43
N CYS A 172 6.84 -4.08 -7.45
CA CYS A 172 7.40 -4.16 -8.80
C CYS A 172 6.73 -3.10 -9.69
N ILE A 173 7.51 -2.14 -10.19
CA ILE A 173 7.09 -1.26 -11.29
C ILE A 173 7.25 -2.04 -12.60
N VAL A 174 6.30 -1.89 -13.51
CA VAL A 174 6.33 -2.49 -14.85
C VAL A 174 5.98 -1.38 -15.83
N VAL A 175 6.90 -1.04 -16.73
CA VAL A 175 6.69 -0.02 -17.77
C VAL A 175 6.60 -0.69 -19.13
N SER A 176 5.46 -0.52 -19.81
CA SER A 176 5.25 -1.04 -21.16
C SER A 176 4.90 0.09 -22.12
N GLN A 177 5.79 0.32 -23.09
CA GLN A 177 5.71 1.40 -24.09
C GLN A 177 5.95 0.81 -25.50
N PRO A 178 4.91 0.29 -26.15
CA PRO A 178 5.00 -0.16 -27.53
C PRO A 178 5.27 0.99 -28.52
N THR A 179 5.97 0.69 -29.62
CA THR A 179 6.38 1.69 -30.63
C THR A 179 5.24 2.16 -31.55
N ASP A 180 4.10 1.46 -31.53
CA ASP A 180 2.86 1.83 -32.23
C ASP A 180 1.78 2.44 -31.31
N GLU A 181 2.13 2.71 -30.05
CA GLU A 181 1.32 3.42 -29.06
C GLU A 181 1.95 4.77 -28.66
N TYR A 182 1.27 5.53 -27.80
CA TYR A 182 1.69 6.86 -27.35
C TYR A 182 2.83 6.81 -26.30
N GLU A 183 3.51 7.94 -26.05
CA GLU A 183 4.62 8.01 -25.09
C GLU A 183 4.19 7.70 -23.64
N VAL A 184 4.95 6.83 -22.97
CA VAL A 184 4.71 6.41 -21.58
C VAL A 184 5.68 7.14 -20.65
N LYS A 185 5.25 8.31 -20.17
CA LYS A 185 6.02 9.19 -19.27
C LYS A 185 6.11 8.62 -17.85
N SER A 186 6.92 7.56 -17.69
CA SER A 186 7.07 6.79 -16.45
C SER A 186 8.25 7.22 -15.56
N GLN A 187 9.25 7.91 -16.13
CA GLN A 187 10.53 8.16 -15.44
C GLN A 187 10.37 8.94 -14.13
N ASP A 188 9.49 9.94 -14.07
CA ASP A 188 9.26 10.72 -12.85
C ASP A 188 8.56 9.90 -11.75
N VAL A 189 7.71 8.95 -12.14
CA VAL A 189 7.08 7.99 -11.21
C VAL A 189 8.14 7.05 -10.63
N ILE A 190 9.05 6.53 -11.47
CA ILE A 190 10.18 5.71 -11.03
C ILE A 190 11.09 6.52 -10.09
N ASN A 191 11.46 7.75 -10.47
CA ASN A 191 12.30 8.64 -9.67
C ASN A 191 11.71 8.90 -8.29
N ALA A 192 10.40 9.14 -8.20
CA ALA A 192 9.71 9.39 -6.95
C ALA A 192 9.61 8.13 -6.07
N MET A 193 9.35 6.96 -6.66
CA MET A 193 9.36 5.68 -5.95
C MET A 193 10.75 5.27 -5.46
N GLU A 194 11.80 5.54 -6.23
CA GLU A 194 13.19 5.38 -5.83
C GLU A 194 13.56 6.32 -4.66
N ASN A 195 13.04 7.55 -4.65
CA ASN A 195 13.23 8.45 -3.52
C ASN A 195 12.49 7.96 -2.26
N LEU A 196 11.25 7.47 -2.40
CA LEU A 196 10.51 6.86 -1.29
C LEU A 196 11.23 5.60 -0.74
N LYS A 197 11.88 4.81 -1.61
CA LYS A 197 12.76 3.69 -1.21
C LYS A 197 14.02 4.16 -0.47
N LYS A 198 14.61 5.31 -0.84
CA LYS A 198 15.76 5.91 -0.12
C LYS A 198 15.35 6.48 1.24
N GLU A 199 14.15 7.06 1.35
CA GLU A 199 13.59 7.54 2.61
C GLU A 199 13.23 6.39 3.57
N ARG A 200 12.84 5.23 3.04
CA ARG A 200 12.39 4.06 3.80
C ARG A 200 13.02 2.75 3.31
N PRO A 201 14.35 2.55 3.49
CA PRO A 201 15.05 1.40 2.94
C PRO A 201 14.59 0.06 3.53
N GLU A 202 14.14 0.04 4.79
CA GLU A 202 13.65 -1.17 5.47
C GLU A 202 12.17 -1.49 5.20
N ASP A 203 11.34 -0.47 4.88
CA ASP A 203 9.90 -0.67 4.69
C ASP A 203 9.55 -1.08 3.25
N ILE A 204 10.35 -0.68 2.27
CA ILE A 204 10.05 -0.79 0.83
C ILE A 204 11.14 -1.58 0.12
N GLY A 205 10.76 -2.48 -0.79
CA GLY A 205 11.64 -3.16 -1.72
C GLY A 205 11.16 -2.87 -3.12
N LEU A 206 12.02 -2.31 -3.98
CA LEU A 206 11.63 -1.83 -5.30
C LEU A 206 12.36 -2.64 -6.38
N SER A 207 11.62 -3.04 -7.41
CA SER A 207 12.14 -3.66 -8.63
C SER A 207 11.42 -3.09 -9.85
N THR A 208 12.07 -3.06 -11.01
CA THR A 208 11.49 -2.49 -12.23
C THR A 208 11.67 -3.45 -13.41
N ILE A 209 10.58 -3.73 -14.12
CA ILE A 209 10.58 -4.40 -15.42
C ILE A 209 10.30 -3.32 -16.49
N LEU A 210 11.13 -3.24 -17.52
CA LEU A 210 11.00 -2.31 -18.64
C LEU A 210 10.72 -3.09 -19.93
N GLN A 211 9.77 -2.62 -20.73
CA GLN A 211 9.35 -3.20 -22.01
C GLN A 211 9.06 -4.71 -21.93
N PRO A 212 8.13 -5.15 -21.04
CA PRO A 212 7.82 -6.56 -20.86
C PRO A 212 7.27 -7.18 -22.14
N ASP A 213 7.93 -8.22 -22.64
CA ASP A 213 7.31 -9.21 -23.51
C ASP A 213 6.65 -10.32 -22.66
N ASN A 214 5.79 -11.14 -23.26
CA ASN A 214 5.07 -12.22 -22.58
C ASN A 214 6.01 -13.14 -21.77
N LYS A 215 7.10 -13.58 -22.38
CA LYS A 215 8.07 -14.51 -21.77
C LYS A 215 8.91 -13.80 -20.71
N SER A 216 9.49 -12.64 -21.01
CA SER A 216 10.32 -11.93 -20.03
C SER A 216 9.51 -11.40 -18.84
N PHE A 217 8.22 -11.08 -19.02
CA PHE A 217 7.32 -10.78 -17.92
C PHE A 217 7.15 -12.00 -17.01
N GLY A 218 6.68 -13.13 -17.55
CA GLY A 218 6.47 -14.36 -16.77
C GLY A 218 7.74 -14.82 -16.04
N GLU A 219 8.87 -14.85 -16.74
CA GLU A 219 10.16 -15.25 -16.17
C GLU A 219 10.66 -14.33 -15.06
N ASN A 220 10.32 -13.04 -15.06
CA ASN A 220 10.76 -12.11 -14.01
C ASN A 220 9.75 -12.01 -12.87
N ILE A 221 8.46 -11.94 -13.19
CA ILE A 221 7.42 -11.65 -12.20
C ILE A 221 7.27 -12.78 -11.16
N GLY A 222 7.38 -14.04 -11.59
CA GLY A 222 7.40 -15.20 -10.67
C GLY A 222 8.63 -15.25 -9.76
N LYS A 223 9.79 -14.76 -10.22
CA LYS A 223 11.02 -14.67 -9.39
C LYS A 223 10.94 -13.54 -8.36
N LEU A 224 10.29 -12.43 -8.72
CA LEU A 224 10.11 -11.27 -7.84
C LEU A 224 8.98 -11.48 -6.83
N ALA A 225 7.92 -12.19 -7.24
CA ALA A 225 6.69 -12.48 -6.50
C ALA A 225 6.16 -11.27 -5.68
N PRO A 226 5.96 -10.10 -6.31
CA PRO A 226 5.76 -8.83 -5.60
C PRO A 226 4.46 -8.79 -4.78
N HIS A 227 4.48 -8.00 -3.69
CA HIS A 227 3.30 -7.71 -2.89
C HIS A 227 2.38 -6.69 -3.59
N VAL A 228 2.99 -5.74 -4.32
CA VAL A 228 2.30 -4.74 -5.14
C VAL A 228 2.89 -4.76 -6.55
N LEU A 229 2.03 -4.84 -7.57
CA LEU A 229 2.40 -4.69 -8.97
C LEU A 229 1.92 -3.34 -9.49
N HIS A 230 2.83 -2.44 -9.87
CA HIS A 230 2.50 -1.12 -10.43
C HIS A 230 2.76 -1.13 -11.94
N PHE A 231 1.72 -1.40 -12.71
CA PHE A 231 1.77 -1.39 -14.18
C PHE A 231 1.55 0.03 -14.71
N ILE A 232 2.48 0.50 -15.54
CA ILE A 232 2.46 1.81 -16.21
C ILE A 232 2.49 1.57 -17.73
N GLY A 233 1.46 2.01 -18.45
CA GLY A 233 1.36 1.79 -19.90
C GLY A 233 -0.05 1.97 -20.45
N HIS A 234 -0.46 1.07 -21.35
CA HIS A 234 -1.71 1.15 -22.11
C HIS A 234 -2.66 0.00 -21.80
N GLY A 235 -3.95 0.33 -21.70
CA GLY A 235 -5.04 -0.63 -21.74
C GLY A 235 -5.79 -0.57 -23.08
N GLN A 236 -6.65 -1.55 -23.32
CA GLN A 236 -7.67 -1.53 -24.38
C GLN A 236 -8.93 -2.21 -23.84
N TRP A 237 -10.11 -1.68 -24.20
CA TRP A 237 -11.37 -2.37 -24.00
C TRP A 237 -11.81 -3.08 -25.30
N ASP A 238 -12.17 -4.35 -25.19
CA ASP A 238 -12.78 -5.15 -26.24
C ASP A 238 -14.29 -5.24 -25.96
N PRO A 239 -15.13 -4.43 -26.64
CA PRO A 239 -16.56 -4.36 -26.33
C PRO A 239 -17.35 -5.58 -26.80
N GLU A 240 -16.87 -6.29 -27.83
CA GLU A 240 -17.52 -7.49 -28.37
C GLU A 240 -17.36 -8.68 -27.43
N ASN A 241 -16.14 -8.90 -26.95
CA ASN A 241 -15.81 -9.99 -26.03
C ASN A 241 -15.95 -9.58 -24.54
N ARG A 242 -16.24 -8.30 -24.28
CA ARG A 242 -16.30 -7.66 -22.95
C ARG A 242 -15.05 -7.90 -22.10
N LYS A 243 -13.87 -7.77 -22.71
CA LYS A 243 -12.56 -8.00 -22.08
C LYS A 243 -11.75 -6.74 -21.95
N GLY A 244 -11.10 -6.59 -20.80
CA GLY A 244 -9.98 -5.67 -20.64
C GLY A 244 -8.69 -6.30 -21.18
N LYS A 245 -7.82 -5.49 -21.79
CA LYS A 245 -6.49 -5.92 -22.24
C LYS A 245 -5.43 -4.92 -21.80
N LEU A 246 -4.20 -5.40 -21.60
CA LEU A 246 -2.99 -4.60 -21.34
C LEU A 246 -2.00 -4.77 -22.48
N ALA A 247 -1.35 -3.70 -22.90
CA ALA A 247 -0.29 -3.78 -23.91
C ALA A 247 1.02 -4.26 -23.28
N PHE A 248 1.54 -5.39 -23.75
CA PHE A 248 2.94 -5.80 -23.60
C PHE A 248 3.70 -5.42 -24.88
N VAL A 249 5.03 -5.55 -24.89
CA VAL A 249 5.89 -5.22 -26.03
C VAL A 249 6.37 -6.48 -26.73
N SER A 250 6.22 -6.56 -28.05
CA SER A 250 6.82 -7.62 -28.86
C SER A 250 8.33 -7.47 -28.91
N ALA A 251 9.07 -8.46 -28.39
CA ALA A 251 10.54 -8.48 -28.45
C ALA A 251 11.10 -8.50 -29.90
N GLU A 252 10.30 -8.93 -30.89
CA GLU A 252 10.69 -8.99 -32.31
C GLU A 252 10.44 -7.69 -33.07
N THR A 253 9.39 -6.94 -32.71
CA THR A 253 8.89 -5.81 -33.52
C THR A 253 8.78 -4.49 -32.76
N GLY A 254 8.91 -4.50 -31.43
CA GLY A 254 8.66 -3.36 -30.55
C GLY A 254 7.18 -2.97 -30.42
N LYS A 255 6.25 -3.71 -31.05
CA LYS A 255 4.82 -3.35 -31.14
C LYS A 255 3.95 -3.94 -30.03
N ALA A 256 2.73 -3.43 -29.90
CA ALA A 256 1.78 -3.83 -28.87
C ALA A 256 1.34 -5.30 -29.02
N VAL A 257 1.51 -6.07 -27.94
CA VAL A 257 0.95 -7.41 -27.76
C VAL A 257 -0.12 -7.33 -26.68
N TRP A 258 -1.38 -7.37 -27.08
CA TRP A 258 -2.51 -7.19 -26.17
C TRP A 258 -2.82 -8.48 -25.39
N ILE A 259 -2.40 -8.51 -24.12
CA ILE A 259 -2.72 -9.58 -23.17
C ILE A 259 -4.07 -9.29 -22.54
N ASP A 260 -5.02 -10.23 -22.55
CA ASP A 260 -6.32 -10.03 -21.90
C ASP A 260 -6.26 -10.21 -20.38
N ASP A 261 -7.30 -9.71 -19.71
CA ASP A 261 -7.51 -9.79 -18.26
C ASP A 261 -7.27 -11.20 -17.67
N LYS A 262 -7.73 -12.26 -18.34
CA LYS A 262 -7.42 -13.65 -17.97
C LYS A 262 -5.94 -13.97 -18.18
N GLY A 263 -5.39 -13.78 -19.38
CA GLY A 263 -3.99 -14.09 -19.67
C GLY A 263 -2.99 -13.30 -18.82
N PHE A 264 -3.38 -12.12 -18.31
CA PHE A 264 -2.61 -11.36 -17.33
C PHE A 264 -2.79 -11.90 -15.90
N SER A 265 -3.95 -12.46 -15.56
CA SER A 265 -4.19 -13.17 -14.30
C SER A 265 -3.43 -14.50 -14.23
N ASP A 266 -3.26 -15.19 -15.35
CA ASP A 266 -2.61 -16.51 -15.46
C ASP A 266 -1.11 -16.47 -15.08
N TYR A 267 -0.45 -15.29 -15.08
CA TYR A 267 0.92 -15.13 -14.52
C TYR A 267 0.97 -15.22 -12.98
N PHE A 268 -0.17 -15.30 -12.29
CA PHE A 268 -0.31 -15.25 -10.83
C PHE A 268 -0.82 -16.57 -10.23
N GLU A 269 -0.61 -17.71 -10.90
CA GLU A 269 -0.97 -19.03 -10.38
C GLU A 269 -0.07 -19.47 -9.20
N ASP A 270 1.25 -19.35 -9.34
CA ASP A 270 2.23 -19.76 -8.31
C ASP A 270 2.37 -18.75 -7.14
N PHE A 271 2.07 -17.48 -7.38
CA PHE A 271 2.06 -16.41 -6.37
C PHE A 271 1.01 -15.37 -6.71
N GLN A 272 0.39 -14.75 -5.71
CA GLN A 272 -0.63 -13.74 -5.93
C GLN A 272 -0.17 -12.34 -5.45
N PRO A 273 -0.13 -11.32 -6.33
CA PRO A 273 0.04 -9.94 -5.89
C PRO A 273 -1.18 -9.51 -5.08
N ARG A 274 -0.95 -8.95 -3.89
CA ARG A 274 -2.02 -8.50 -3.00
C ARG A 274 -2.73 -7.25 -3.54
N LEU A 275 -1.97 -6.41 -4.26
CA LEU A 275 -2.45 -5.22 -4.98
C LEU A 275 -1.89 -5.19 -6.40
N ILE A 276 -2.74 -4.82 -7.35
CA ILE A 276 -2.31 -4.32 -8.66
C ILE A 276 -2.72 -2.84 -8.76
N PHE A 277 -1.75 -1.97 -9.06
CA PHE A 277 -1.96 -0.56 -9.39
C PHE A 277 -1.85 -0.42 -10.91
N LEU A 278 -2.94 -0.04 -11.56
CA LEU A 278 -3.06 0.17 -12.99
C LEU A 278 -2.97 1.67 -13.31
N HIS A 279 -1.83 2.08 -13.85
CA HIS A 279 -1.50 3.47 -14.14
C HIS A 279 -1.47 3.71 -15.66
N ALA A 280 -2.54 4.31 -16.17
CA ALA A 280 -2.57 4.86 -17.52
C ALA A 280 -1.76 6.15 -17.60
N CYS A 281 -0.86 6.29 -18.57
CA CYS A 281 -0.09 7.53 -18.73
C CYS A 281 -0.93 8.69 -19.31
N GLU A 282 -0.47 9.90 -19.02
CA GLU A 282 -0.87 11.13 -19.71
C GLU A 282 -0.82 10.95 -21.23
N GLY A 283 -1.88 11.38 -21.93
CA GLY A 283 -1.97 11.26 -23.40
C GLY A 283 -2.44 9.90 -23.92
N ALA A 284 -2.60 8.88 -23.07
CA ALA A 284 -3.26 7.64 -23.48
C ALA A 284 -4.71 7.90 -23.95
N ARG A 285 -5.16 7.17 -24.99
CA ARG A 285 -6.53 7.29 -25.53
C ARG A 285 -7.58 7.04 -24.45
N SER A 286 -8.77 7.62 -24.61
CA SER A 286 -9.87 7.48 -23.65
C SER A 286 -10.33 6.01 -23.47
N GLU A 287 -10.16 5.24 -24.53
CA GLU A 287 -10.37 3.80 -24.67
C GLU A 287 -9.37 2.97 -23.84
N SER A 288 -8.20 3.52 -23.51
CA SER A 288 -7.22 2.93 -22.60
C SER A 288 -7.73 2.94 -21.16
N TYR A 289 -8.36 4.05 -20.74
CA TYR A 289 -8.98 4.18 -19.42
C TYR A 289 -10.19 3.25 -19.28
N GLU A 290 -10.99 3.08 -20.33
CA GLU A 290 -12.05 2.06 -20.37
C GLU A 290 -11.48 0.64 -20.30
N GLY A 291 -10.36 0.39 -21.00
CA GLY A 291 -9.59 -0.85 -20.89
C GLY A 291 -9.14 -1.13 -19.45
N PHE A 292 -8.49 -0.17 -18.80
CA PHE A 292 -8.04 -0.30 -17.42
C PHE A 292 -9.18 -0.46 -16.41
N ARG A 293 -10.36 0.14 -16.63
CA ARG A 293 -11.56 -0.11 -15.81
C ARG A 293 -12.06 -1.56 -15.97
N GLY A 294 -12.08 -2.06 -17.20
CA GLY A 294 -12.41 -3.46 -17.49
C GLY A 294 -11.43 -4.45 -16.87
N VAL A 295 -10.13 -4.23 -17.09
CA VAL A 295 -9.04 -5.01 -16.48
C VAL A 295 -9.11 -4.95 -14.95
N ALA A 296 -9.37 -3.79 -14.35
CA ALA A 296 -9.46 -3.65 -12.90
C ALA A 296 -10.60 -4.48 -12.30
N LEU A 297 -11.80 -4.38 -12.88
CA LEU A 297 -12.96 -5.14 -12.44
C LEU A 297 -12.73 -6.65 -12.61
N GLN A 298 -12.18 -7.07 -13.75
CA GLN A 298 -11.97 -8.49 -14.03
C GLN A 298 -10.80 -9.10 -13.23
N LEU A 299 -9.72 -8.36 -12.95
CA LEU A 299 -8.64 -8.84 -12.07
C LEU A 299 -9.14 -9.14 -10.67
N VAL A 300 -10.04 -8.31 -10.15
CA VAL A 300 -10.67 -8.55 -8.84
C VAL A 300 -11.56 -9.80 -8.88
N TYR A 301 -12.31 -10.04 -9.96
CA TYR A 301 -12.98 -11.33 -10.16
C TYR A 301 -12.00 -12.51 -10.34
N SER A 302 -10.81 -12.29 -10.89
CA SER A 302 -9.67 -13.23 -10.91
C SER A 302 -8.95 -13.36 -9.55
N LYS A 303 -9.62 -13.01 -8.46
CA LYS A 303 -9.17 -13.12 -7.05
C LYS A 303 -8.07 -12.14 -6.64
N VAL A 304 -7.70 -11.14 -7.47
CA VAL A 304 -6.71 -10.13 -7.06
C VAL A 304 -7.32 -9.30 -5.92
N PRO A 305 -6.74 -9.29 -4.71
CA PRO A 305 -7.48 -8.87 -3.52
C PRO A 305 -7.81 -7.37 -3.46
N ALA A 306 -6.96 -6.56 -4.08
CA ALA A 306 -7.15 -5.12 -4.27
C ALA A 306 -6.68 -4.71 -5.67
N VAL A 307 -7.43 -3.82 -6.32
CA VAL A 307 -6.97 -3.11 -7.52
C VAL A 307 -7.22 -1.61 -7.38
N VAL A 308 -6.18 -0.83 -7.63
CA VAL A 308 -6.25 0.63 -7.78
C VAL A 308 -6.06 0.97 -9.25
N ALA A 309 -6.89 1.83 -9.82
CA ALA A 309 -6.82 2.21 -11.23
C ALA A 309 -7.14 3.69 -11.44
N MET A 310 -6.66 4.27 -12.53
CA MET A 310 -7.11 5.58 -13.01
C MET A 310 -8.27 5.39 -14.01
N GLN A 311 -9.44 5.97 -13.73
CA GLN A 311 -10.62 5.85 -14.60
C GLN A 311 -10.78 6.98 -15.63
N TYR A 312 -9.95 8.03 -15.55
CA TYR A 312 -9.92 9.15 -16.51
C TYR A 312 -8.49 9.67 -16.73
N PRO A 313 -8.20 10.31 -17.89
CA PRO A 313 -6.93 10.99 -18.13
C PRO A 313 -6.54 11.97 -17.03
N ILE A 314 -5.28 11.96 -16.64
CA ILE A 314 -4.66 12.93 -15.73
C ILE A 314 -3.26 13.29 -16.23
N GLU A 315 -2.76 14.46 -15.84
CA GLU A 315 -1.39 14.89 -16.11
C GLU A 315 -0.41 14.13 -15.21
N ASN A 316 0.83 13.90 -15.64
CA ASN A 316 1.77 13.09 -14.85
C ASN A 316 2.04 13.68 -13.46
N LYS A 317 2.09 15.03 -13.31
CA LYS A 317 2.24 15.68 -11.99
C LYS A 317 1.14 15.26 -11.00
N VAL A 318 -0.11 15.08 -11.48
CA VAL A 318 -1.26 14.62 -10.69
C VAL A 318 -1.07 13.16 -10.29
N ALA A 319 -0.64 12.32 -11.23
CA ALA A 319 -0.43 10.90 -10.98
C ALA A 319 0.75 10.62 -10.04
N ILE A 320 1.84 11.40 -10.14
CA ILE A 320 2.99 11.35 -9.24
C ILE A 320 2.58 11.79 -7.83
N ALA A 321 1.85 12.90 -7.70
CA ALA A 321 1.33 13.36 -6.40
C ALA A 321 0.45 12.29 -5.74
N PHE A 322 -0.46 11.68 -6.50
CA PHE A 322 -1.29 10.57 -6.02
C PHE A 322 -0.45 9.36 -5.61
N ALA A 323 0.47 8.89 -6.46
CA ALA A 323 1.30 7.72 -6.18
C ALA A 323 2.17 7.93 -4.93
N ASN A 324 2.81 9.09 -4.79
CA ASN A 324 3.62 9.43 -3.62
C ASN A 324 2.78 9.40 -2.33
N LYS A 325 1.62 10.07 -2.35
CA LYS A 325 0.71 10.11 -1.21
C LYS A 325 0.16 8.72 -0.87
N PHE A 326 -0.19 7.94 -1.88
CA PHE A 326 -0.67 6.56 -1.75
C PHE A 326 0.39 5.65 -1.11
N TYR A 327 1.58 5.54 -1.72
CA TYR A 327 2.62 4.63 -1.23
C TYR A 327 3.21 5.07 0.11
N LYS A 328 3.28 6.38 0.39
CA LYS A 328 3.57 6.90 1.74
C LYS A 328 2.53 6.39 2.75
N SER A 329 1.24 6.45 2.42
CA SER A 329 0.16 5.98 3.29
C SER A 329 0.21 4.46 3.53
N ILE A 330 0.51 3.66 2.50
CA ILE A 330 0.74 2.20 2.65
C ILE A 330 1.97 1.93 3.54
N GLY A 331 3.07 2.68 3.37
CA GLY A 331 4.27 2.60 4.21
C GLY A 331 4.09 3.11 5.65
N GLU A 332 3.08 3.96 5.89
CA GLU A 332 2.60 4.35 7.23
C GLU A 332 1.72 3.26 7.88
N GLY A 333 1.40 2.18 7.16
CA GLY A 333 0.59 1.08 7.68
C GLY A 333 -0.92 1.29 7.55
N LYS A 334 -1.36 2.12 6.59
CA LYS A 334 -2.80 2.38 6.35
C LYS A 334 -3.39 1.34 5.38
N PRO A 335 -4.70 1.03 5.48
CA PRO A 335 -5.45 0.29 4.46
C PRO A 335 -5.39 0.94 3.07
N VAL A 336 -5.55 0.14 2.01
CA VAL A 336 -5.52 0.61 0.61
C VAL A 336 -6.63 1.60 0.31
N ASP A 337 -7.84 1.39 0.81
CA ASP A 337 -8.96 2.32 0.61
C ASP A 337 -8.70 3.67 1.30
N VAL A 338 -8.14 3.65 2.50
CA VAL A 338 -7.68 4.85 3.22
C VAL A 338 -6.54 5.55 2.46
N ALA A 339 -5.55 4.80 1.96
CA ALA A 339 -4.45 5.35 1.18
C ALA A 339 -4.91 5.99 -0.15
N VAL A 340 -5.90 5.39 -0.83
CA VAL A 340 -6.53 5.99 -2.02
C VAL A 340 -7.30 7.24 -1.63
N GLN A 341 -8.13 7.21 -0.58
CA GLN A 341 -8.91 8.36 -0.15
C GLN A 341 -8.04 9.54 0.30
N GLU A 342 -6.95 9.29 1.03
CA GLU A 342 -5.95 10.30 1.36
C GLU A 342 -5.24 10.84 0.11
N GLY A 343 -4.99 9.98 -0.90
CA GLY A 343 -4.51 10.41 -2.22
C GLY A 343 -5.49 11.32 -2.94
N ARG A 344 -6.78 10.98 -2.98
CA ARG A 344 -7.83 11.81 -3.58
C ARG A 344 -7.96 13.17 -2.88
N HIS A 345 -7.86 13.19 -1.54
CA HIS A 345 -7.83 14.43 -0.75
C HIS A 345 -6.66 15.33 -1.15
N GLU A 346 -5.45 14.79 -1.29
CA GLU A 346 -4.26 15.51 -1.76
C GLU A 346 -4.48 16.17 -3.13
N LEU A 347 -5.02 15.42 -4.10
CA LEU A 347 -5.34 15.94 -5.44
C LEU A 347 -6.43 17.03 -5.38
N GLY A 348 -7.38 16.90 -4.47
CA GLY A 348 -8.44 17.89 -4.27
C GLY A 348 -7.97 19.18 -3.60
N MET A 349 -6.88 19.13 -2.82
CA MET A 349 -6.42 20.26 -2.00
C MET A 349 -5.29 21.07 -2.64
N TYR A 350 -4.37 20.44 -3.38
CA TYR A 350 -3.06 21.06 -3.68
C TYR A 350 -2.69 21.17 -5.18
N LEU A 351 -3.65 20.97 -6.09
CA LEU A 351 -3.40 21.01 -7.55
C LEU A 351 -3.84 22.30 -8.26
N ASP A 352 -4.89 22.94 -7.75
CA ASP A 352 -5.52 24.14 -8.31
C ASP A 352 -5.53 25.26 -7.25
N GLU A 353 -5.74 26.52 -7.68
CA GLU A 353 -5.90 27.66 -6.77
C GLU A 353 -7.22 27.61 -5.95
N GLU A 354 -8.28 27.02 -6.50
CA GLU A 354 -9.51 26.74 -5.76
C GLU A 354 -9.51 25.29 -5.23
N HIS A 355 -9.67 25.13 -3.92
CA HIS A 355 -9.85 23.83 -3.31
C HIS A 355 -11.08 23.09 -3.88
N PHE A 356 -10.82 21.90 -4.44
CA PHE A 356 -11.78 21.00 -5.08
C PHE A 356 -12.38 21.46 -6.43
N SER A 357 -11.74 22.40 -7.15
CA SER A 357 -12.11 22.69 -8.56
C SER A 357 -11.67 21.61 -9.55
N SER A 358 -10.55 20.94 -9.29
CA SER A 358 -10.00 19.93 -10.21
C SER A 358 -10.83 18.65 -10.19
N ARG A 359 -11.23 18.13 -11.36
CA ARG A 359 -11.79 16.77 -11.45
C ARG A 359 -10.77 15.66 -11.09
N ALA A 360 -9.49 16.00 -10.91
CA ALA A 360 -8.41 15.04 -10.67
C ALA A 360 -8.70 14.04 -9.53
N PHE A 361 -9.28 14.50 -8.41
CA PHE A 361 -9.56 13.65 -7.24
C PHE A 361 -10.51 12.48 -7.55
N GLY A 362 -11.36 12.58 -8.58
CA GLY A 362 -12.29 11.52 -8.96
C GLY A 362 -11.71 10.50 -9.96
N SER A 363 -10.45 10.67 -10.37
CA SER A 363 -9.79 9.77 -11.32
C SER A 363 -9.28 8.47 -10.67
N PRO A 364 -8.75 8.45 -9.43
CA PRO A 364 -8.38 7.21 -8.75
C PRO A 364 -9.59 6.42 -8.23
N VAL A 365 -9.75 5.18 -8.69
CA VAL A 365 -10.72 4.20 -8.19
C VAL A 365 -10.03 3.08 -7.42
N VAL A 366 -10.75 2.48 -6.47
CA VAL A 366 -10.30 1.32 -5.69
C VAL A 366 -11.39 0.27 -5.65
N TYR A 367 -11.00 -0.96 -6.00
CA TYR A 367 -11.81 -2.17 -5.90
C TYR A 367 -11.17 -3.10 -4.88
N LEU A 368 -11.91 -3.53 -3.85
CA LEU A 368 -11.45 -4.48 -2.83
C LEU A 368 -12.34 -5.74 -2.79
N GLN A 369 -11.74 -6.89 -2.45
CA GLN A 369 -12.50 -8.11 -2.13
C GLN A 369 -12.73 -8.31 -0.61
N SER A 370 -11.90 -7.70 0.23
CA SER A 370 -12.00 -7.81 1.70
C SER A 370 -12.13 -6.42 2.32
N ALA A 371 -12.92 -6.34 3.39
CA ALA A 371 -13.17 -5.11 4.14
C ALA A 371 -11.90 -4.55 4.80
N ASP A 372 -10.95 -5.40 5.23
CA ASP A 372 -9.74 -4.92 5.92
C ASP A 372 -8.91 -3.99 5.02
N GLY A 373 -8.67 -4.37 3.76
CA GLY A 373 -7.86 -3.60 2.80
C GLY A 373 -6.38 -3.44 3.18
N ILE A 374 -5.88 -4.16 4.20
CA ILE A 374 -4.56 -3.99 4.79
C ILE A 374 -3.49 -4.71 3.95
N ILE A 375 -2.69 -3.93 3.21
CA ILE A 375 -1.51 -4.41 2.46
C ILE A 375 -0.25 -3.86 3.14
N VAL A 376 -0.26 -3.97 4.47
CA VAL A 376 0.75 -3.40 5.35
C VAL A 376 1.84 -4.42 5.57
N ALA A 377 3.10 -4.02 5.36
CA ALA A 377 4.25 -4.75 5.87
C ALA A 377 4.33 -4.51 7.38
N GLU A 378 3.52 -5.26 8.15
CA GLU A 378 3.60 -5.23 9.61
C GLU A 378 5.05 -5.55 9.98
N SER A 379 5.73 -4.61 10.65
CA SER A 379 6.80 -5.02 11.55
C SER A 379 6.11 -5.88 12.60
N GLN A 380 6.28 -7.20 12.49
CA GLN A 380 5.95 -8.14 13.56
C GLN A 380 6.42 -7.49 14.86
N PRO A 381 5.59 -7.38 15.91
CA PRO A 381 6.16 -7.20 17.23
C PRO A 381 7.16 -8.34 17.36
N VAL A 382 8.45 -8.02 17.53
CA VAL A 382 9.45 -9.05 17.86
C VAL A 382 8.84 -9.76 19.05
N PRO A 383 8.53 -11.07 18.94
CA PRO A 383 7.68 -11.71 19.92
C PRO A 383 8.28 -11.47 21.29
N GLU A 384 7.45 -11.15 22.27
CA GLU A 384 7.90 -11.05 23.66
C GLU A 384 8.28 -12.46 24.14
N VAL A 385 9.45 -12.91 23.71
CA VAL A 385 10.49 -13.37 24.64
C VAL A 385 10.41 -12.39 25.80
N GLU A 386 9.73 -12.81 26.86
CA GLU A 386 9.46 -11.97 28.02
C GLU A 386 10.74 -11.20 28.34
N LYS A 387 10.67 -9.88 28.50
CA LYS A 387 11.76 -9.14 29.14
C LYS A 387 11.79 -9.43 30.64
N ARG A 388 11.94 -10.72 30.97
CA ARG A 388 12.98 -11.21 31.88
C ARG A 388 14.37 -10.75 31.38
N VAL A 389 14.55 -9.44 31.38
CA VAL A 389 15.69 -8.86 32.06
C VAL A 389 15.49 -9.19 33.55
N SER A 390 15.65 -10.47 33.90
CA SER A 390 16.25 -10.81 35.16
C SER A 390 17.58 -10.06 35.13
N VAL A 391 17.67 -8.97 35.88
CA VAL A 391 18.91 -8.22 36.01
C VAL A 391 19.89 -9.19 36.65
N VAL A 392 20.75 -9.81 35.85
CA VAL A 392 21.66 -10.85 36.32
C VAL A 392 22.72 -10.18 37.18
N THR A 393 22.42 -10.11 38.48
CA THR A 393 23.27 -9.54 39.54
C THR A 393 24.40 -10.50 39.89
N GLY A 394 25.15 -10.93 38.87
CA GLY A 394 26.20 -11.92 38.94
C GLY A 394 27.01 -11.97 37.65
N LYS A 395 28.06 -12.80 37.64
CA LYS A 395 28.80 -13.11 36.43
C LYS A 395 28.12 -14.29 35.70
N VAL A 396 27.92 -14.18 34.40
CA VAL A 396 27.44 -15.27 33.53
C VAL A 396 28.61 -16.12 33.03
N ASP A 397 28.33 -17.26 32.42
CA ASP A 397 29.35 -18.10 31.77
C ASP A 397 29.94 -17.43 30.52
N CYS A 398 31.17 -17.78 30.19
CA CYS A 398 31.82 -17.32 28.97
C CYS A 398 31.16 -18.03 27.76
N PRO A 399 30.68 -17.30 26.73
CA PRO A 399 30.08 -17.90 25.54
C PRO A 399 31.08 -18.57 24.59
N ASN A 400 32.35 -18.71 24.99
CA ASN A 400 33.32 -19.52 24.29
C ASN A 400 33.22 -20.95 24.86
N PRO A 401 32.81 -21.96 24.06
CA PRO A 401 32.60 -23.33 24.54
C PRO A 401 33.89 -24.08 24.94
N LYS A 402 35.04 -23.40 24.96
CA LYS A 402 36.33 -23.88 25.46
C LYS A 402 36.80 -23.11 26.72
N CYS A 403 35.87 -22.52 27.48
CA CYS A 403 36.20 -21.65 28.62
C CYS A 403 35.13 -21.71 29.73
N ASP A 404 35.48 -22.30 30.87
CA ASP A 404 34.64 -22.36 32.08
C ASP A 404 34.67 -21.04 32.91
N GLY A 405 35.14 -19.95 32.30
CA GLY A 405 35.32 -18.66 32.96
C GLY A 405 34.01 -17.89 33.12
N LYS A 406 33.83 -17.20 34.25
CA LYS A 406 32.66 -16.33 34.49
C LYS A 406 32.96 -14.88 34.10
N VAL A 407 32.13 -14.28 33.24
CA VAL A 407 32.24 -12.92 32.68
C VAL A 407 31.13 -12.00 33.18
N ARG A 408 31.34 -10.67 33.17
CA ARG A 408 30.25 -9.72 33.43
C ARG A 408 29.36 -9.62 32.18
N PRO A 409 28.02 -9.59 32.30
CA PRO A 409 27.14 -9.22 31.20
C PRO A 409 27.57 -7.87 30.59
N GLY A 410 27.64 -7.80 29.27
CA GLY A 410 28.06 -6.58 28.56
C GLY A 410 29.56 -6.26 28.62
N ALA A 411 30.42 -7.18 29.08
CA ALA A 411 31.87 -7.06 28.88
C ALA A 411 32.24 -7.34 27.40
N ASP A 412 33.29 -6.69 26.90
CA ASP A 412 33.77 -6.84 25.50
C ASP A 412 34.77 -7.98 25.29
N LYS A 413 35.43 -8.45 26.35
CA LYS A 413 36.46 -9.50 26.31
C LYS A 413 36.42 -10.36 27.58
N CYS A 414 36.57 -11.67 27.44
CA CYS A 414 36.71 -12.58 28.56
C CYS A 414 38.12 -12.50 29.16
N LEU A 415 38.23 -12.25 30.47
CA LEU A 415 39.52 -12.15 31.17
C LEU A 415 40.25 -13.48 31.41
N LEU A 416 39.63 -14.63 31.08
CA LEU A 416 40.26 -15.96 31.24
C LEU A 416 40.76 -16.54 29.92
N CYS A 417 39.95 -16.50 28.86
CA CYS A 417 40.30 -17.08 27.55
C CYS A 417 40.59 -16.03 26.46
N GLU A 418 40.55 -14.74 26.81
CA GLU A 418 40.80 -13.62 25.90
C GLU A 418 39.94 -13.56 24.62
N HIS A 419 38.82 -14.27 24.58
CA HIS A 419 37.88 -14.14 23.45
C HIS A 419 37.07 -12.85 23.56
N PHE A 420 36.88 -12.18 22.43
CA PHE A 420 35.96 -11.05 22.32
C PHE A 420 34.52 -11.55 22.40
N ILE A 421 33.71 -10.87 23.20
CA ILE A 421 32.36 -11.27 23.57
C ILE A 421 31.47 -10.03 23.57
N MET A 422 30.17 -10.19 23.41
CA MET A 422 29.23 -9.07 23.41
C MET A 422 27.84 -9.50 23.87
N ALA A 423 27.02 -8.56 24.32
CA ALA A 423 25.59 -8.79 24.44
C ALA A 423 24.96 -8.81 23.03
N CYS A 424 24.17 -9.83 22.71
CA CYS A 424 23.45 -9.93 21.45
C CYS A 424 22.43 -8.79 21.33
N PRO A 425 22.49 -7.92 20.31
CA PRO A 425 21.60 -6.75 20.22
C PRO A 425 20.11 -7.12 20.06
N ARG A 426 19.80 -8.36 19.63
CA ARG A 426 18.43 -8.85 19.48
C ARG A 426 17.79 -9.36 20.79
N CYS A 427 18.58 -9.82 21.77
CA CYS A 427 18.04 -10.51 22.96
C CYS A 427 18.79 -10.28 24.28
N GLY A 428 19.90 -9.55 24.28
CA GLY A 428 20.73 -9.28 25.47
C GLY A 428 21.64 -10.43 25.91
N TRP A 429 21.47 -11.65 25.38
CA TRP A 429 22.29 -12.81 25.75
C TRP A 429 23.76 -12.63 25.38
N GLN A 430 24.69 -13.02 26.26
CA GLN A 430 26.13 -12.89 25.99
C GLN A 430 26.55 -13.93 24.93
N MET A 431 27.23 -13.49 23.87
CA MET A 431 27.69 -14.32 22.76
C MET A 431 29.17 -14.05 22.41
N ASP A 432 29.85 -15.03 21.81
CA ASP A 432 31.23 -14.87 21.34
C ASP A 432 31.25 -14.11 19.99
N LYS A 433 31.99 -13.00 19.94
CA LYS A 433 32.04 -12.11 18.77
C LYS A 433 32.84 -12.72 17.61
N THR A 434 33.72 -13.67 17.88
CA THR A 434 34.49 -14.41 16.86
C THR A 434 33.73 -15.60 16.28
N ILE A 435 32.78 -16.18 17.04
CA ILE A 435 31.79 -17.14 16.51
C ILE A 435 30.68 -16.40 15.75
N GLY A 436 30.27 -15.22 16.25
CA GLY A 436 29.33 -14.34 15.57
C GLY A 436 27.89 -14.85 15.51
N LYS A 437 27.53 -15.90 16.25
CA LYS A 437 26.15 -16.43 16.34
C LYS A 437 25.66 -16.36 17.78
N CYS A 438 24.38 -16.04 17.99
CA CYS A 438 23.74 -16.16 19.29
C CYS A 438 23.13 -17.56 19.47
N ASP A 439 23.39 -18.20 20.62
CA ASP A 439 22.82 -19.52 20.95
C ASP A 439 21.35 -19.44 21.42
N HIS A 440 20.90 -18.26 21.85
CA HIS A 440 19.56 -18.03 22.41
C HIS A 440 18.55 -17.45 21.39
N CYS A 441 18.98 -16.96 20.22
CA CYS A 441 18.06 -16.48 19.19
C CYS A 441 18.67 -16.52 17.78
N PRO A 442 17.88 -16.37 16.69
CA PRO A 442 18.38 -16.42 15.31
C PRO A 442 19.24 -15.22 14.87
N TYR A 443 19.91 -14.52 15.80
CA TYR A 443 20.82 -13.43 15.47
C TYR A 443 22.20 -13.96 15.06
N THR A 444 22.71 -13.42 13.95
CA THR A 444 24.08 -13.63 13.48
C THR A 444 24.69 -12.26 13.19
N LEU A 445 25.90 -12.04 13.67
CA LEU A 445 26.73 -10.86 13.47
C LEU A 445 27.25 -10.81 12.02
N GLU A 446 27.48 -9.63 11.44
CA GLU A 446 28.01 -9.54 10.08
C GLU A 446 29.46 -10.04 9.98
N LYS A 447 29.81 -10.64 8.83
CA LYS A 447 31.15 -11.23 8.60
C LYS A 447 32.29 -10.21 8.74
N THR A 448 32.03 -8.95 8.41
CA THR A 448 32.92 -7.79 8.58
C THR A 448 33.25 -7.51 10.06
N GLU A 449 32.24 -7.59 10.94
CA GLU A 449 32.41 -7.43 12.39
C GLU A 449 33.02 -8.68 13.06
N GLN A 450 32.76 -9.87 12.52
CA GLN A 450 33.42 -11.12 12.93
C GLN A 450 34.92 -11.09 12.58
N LEU A 451 35.27 -10.62 11.38
CA LEU A 451 36.65 -10.50 10.90
C LEU A 451 37.47 -9.53 11.75
N THR A 452 36.94 -8.34 12.04
CA THR A 452 37.63 -7.35 12.89
C THR A 452 37.85 -7.86 14.31
N ALA A 453 36.86 -8.54 14.93
CA ALA A 453 37.04 -9.19 16.23
C ALA A 453 38.07 -10.35 16.20
N THR A 454 38.20 -11.04 15.06
CA THR A 454 39.17 -12.11 14.87
C THR A 454 40.59 -11.58 14.69
N ILE A 455 40.77 -10.49 13.94
CA ILE A 455 42.09 -9.84 13.72
C ILE A 455 42.64 -9.28 15.04
N ALA A 456 41.82 -8.58 15.83
CA ALA A 456 42.23 -8.02 17.12
C ALA A 456 42.72 -9.09 18.12
N LYS A 457 42.22 -10.34 18.01
CA LYS A 457 42.63 -11.47 18.84
C LYS A 457 44.05 -11.95 18.49
N THR A 458 44.38 -12.02 17.20
CA THR A 458 45.74 -12.34 16.72
C THR A 458 46.77 -11.29 17.16
N GLU A 459 46.43 -10.00 17.10
CA GLU A 459 47.34 -8.92 17.51
C GLU A 459 47.67 -8.99 19.02
N THR A 460 46.67 -9.26 19.88
CA THR A 460 46.94 -9.45 21.32
C THR A 460 47.81 -10.66 21.65
N GLY A 461 47.84 -11.69 20.80
CA GLY A 461 48.71 -12.86 20.99
C GLY A 461 50.19 -12.62 20.67
N ALA A 462 50.48 -11.65 19.78
CA ALA A 462 51.83 -11.42 19.24
C ALA A 462 52.81 -10.73 20.21
N LEU A 463 52.33 -10.20 21.34
CA LEU A 463 53.11 -9.37 22.26
C LEU A 463 53.77 -10.13 23.43
N SER A 464 53.75 -11.47 23.42
CA SER A 464 54.25 -12.30 24.54
C SER A 464 55.63 -12.95 24.33
N SER A 465 56.24 -12.83 23.14
CA SER A 465 57.58 -13.36 22.84
C SER A 465 58.71 -12.36 23.14
N LYS A 466 59.37 -12.51 24.29
CA LYS A 466 60.61 -11.75 24.60
C LYS A 466 61.73 -12.06 23.59
N PRO A 467 62.53 -11.07 23.14
CA PRO A 467 63.76 -11.33 22.39
C PRO A 467 64.77 -12.13 23.23
N ALA A 468 65.49 -13.05 22.59
CA ALA A 468 66.63 -13.73 23.21
C ALA A 468 67.84 -12.77 23.31
N ALA A 469 68.52 -12.77 24.46
CA ALA A 469 69.69 -11.93 24.68
C ALA A 469 70.92 -12.44 23.92
N GLN A 470 71.57 -11.57 23.14
CA GLN A 470 72.92 -11.82 22.63
C GLN A 470 73.95 -11.40 23.67
N ALA A 471 74.74 -12.35 24.18
CA ALA A 471 75.89 -12.08 25.03
C ALA A 471 77.19 -12.25 24.23
N LYS A 472 77.85 -11.14 23.89
CA LYS A 472 79.24 -11.10 23.41
C LYS A 472 79.90 -9.75 23.73
N GLY A 473 81.12 -9.80 24.27
CA GLY A 473 82.04 -8.67 24.37
C GLY A 473 82.52 -8.36 25.79
N GLY A 474 83.84 -8.24 25.97
CA GLY A 474 84.46 -7.73 27.20
C GLY A 474 85.40 -8.75 27.87
N GLU A 475 86.70 -8.50 27.75
CA GLU A 475 87.71 -9.02 28.69
C GLU A 475 87.76 -8.10 29.93
N GLY A 476 88.16 -8.64 31.10
CA GLY A 476 88.19 -7.92 32.37
C GLY A 476 88.26 -8.86 33.57
#